data_AF-B9TCG4-F1
#
_entry.id   AF-B9TCG4-F1
#
_cell.length_a   1.000
_cell.length_b   1.000
_cell.length_c   1.000
_cell.angle_alpha   90.00
_cell.angle_beta   90.00
_cell.angle_gamma   90.00
#
_symmetry.space_group_name_H-M   'P 1'
#
loop_
_entity.id
_entity.type
_entity.pdbx_description
1 polymer ?
#
loop_
_entity_poly.entity_id
_entity_poly.type
_entity_poly.pdbx_seq_one_letter_code
_entity_poly.pdbx_strand_id
1 'polypeptide(L)'
;MGGNGGMETSAPLDIVIVGGGTAGWMVGTALVSGLRPHQARVRLVESDEIATVGVGEATIPAMRDYNRFVGIDEVEMMRETNGTFKLGIEFLDWGFKGSSYHHPFGVHGAAIGGAGFHHHWNRARLAGHDLDIEQFSYAVAAARDDRFEFPNPDPDKIDSTYSYAYHFDASLYAKYLRKVAEGRGLKRTKGKVVDVSRDPLSGDVASITLASGE
;
A
#
# COMPACT_ATOMS: atom_id res chain seq x y z
N MET A 1 49.48 17.22 -18.89
CA MET A 1 48.32 16.53 -19.50
C MET A 1 47.63 15.74 -18.42
N GLY A 2 46.36 16.02 -18.17
CA GLY A 2 45.59 15.41 -17.10
C GLY A 2 44.25 16.12 -17.01
N GLY A 3 43.47 16.02 -18.09
CA GLY A 3 42.10 16.53 -18.13
C GLY A 3 41.26 15.75 -17.14
N ASN A 4 40.89 16.39 -16.04
CA ASN A 4 39.92 15.85 -15.11
C ASN A 4 38.55 16.02 -15.78
N GLY A 5 38.07 14.97 -16.43
CA GLY A 5 36.78 14.93 -17.10
C GLY A 5 35.68 15.30 -16.10
N GLY A 6 35.12 16.49 -16.28
CA GLY A 6 33.91 16.90 -15.58
C GLY A 6 32.84 15.85 -15.84
N MET A 7 32.33 15.25 -14.77
CA MET A 7 31.18 14.37 -14.82
C MET A 7 30.02 15.22 -15.34
N GLU A 8 29.60 15.02 -16.60
CA GLU A 8 28.40 15.65 -17.15
C GLU A 8 27.24 15.26 -16.24
N THR A 9 26.76 16.20 -15.44
CA THR A 9 25.50 16.02 -14.74
C THR A 9 24.41 16.12 -15.80
N SER A 10 23.96 14.97 -16.31
CA SER A 10 22.80 14.88 -17.18
C SER A 10 21.63 15.62 -16.53
N ALA A 11 20.86 16.36 -17.34
CA ALA A 11 19.68 17.04 -16.83
C ALA A 11 18.77 16.06 -16.05
N PRO A 12 18.12 16.51 -14.96
CA PRO A 12 17.19 15.67 -14.21
C PRO A 12 16.11 15.11 -15.14
N LEU A 13 15.74 13.84 -14.94
CA LEU A 13 14.64 13.21 -15.68
C LEU A 13 13.32 13.91 -15.38
N ASP A 14 12.58 14.32 -16.41
CA ASP A 14 11.21 14.82 -16.24
C ASP A 14 10.23 13.65 -16.21
N ILE A 15 9.54 13.48 -15.08
CA ILE A 15 8.53 12.45 -14.90
C ILE A 15 7.17 13.12 -14.79
N VAL A 16 6.27 12.80 -15.72
CA VAL A 16 4.89 13.29 -15.72
C VAL A 16 3.93 12.14 -15.41
N ILE A 17 3.20 12.27 -14.31
CA ILE A 17 2.14 11.36 -13.89
C ILE A 17 0.81 11.92 -14.39
N VAL A 18 0.10 11.18 -15.24
CA VAL A 18 -1.22 11.56 -15.74
C VAL A 18 -2.28 10.79 -14.98
N GLY A 19 -3.05 11.49 -14.16
CA GLY A 19 -4.05 10.93 -13.28
C GLY A 19 -3.68 11.11 -11.80
N GLY A 20 -4.67 11.54 -11.02
CA GLY A 20 -4.58 11.65 -9.57
C GLY A 20 -5.03 10.38 -8.87
N GLY A 21 -5.89 10.54 -7.86
CA GLY A 21 -6.38 9.43 -7.05
C GLY A 21 -5.26 8.71 -6.28
N THR A 22 -5.57 7.57 -5.69
CA THR A 22 -4.58 6.80 -4.91
C THR A 22 -3.38 6.39 -5.77
N ALA A 23 -3.60 5.88 -6.98
CA ALA A 23 -2.52 5.45 -7.86
C ALA A 23 -1.51 6.57 -8.19
N GLY A 24 -1.97 7.72 -8.68
CA GLY A 24 -1.10 8.83 -9.06
C GLY A 24 -0.35 9.41 -7.87
N TRP A 25 -1.06 9.63 -6.76
CA TRP A 25 -0.47 10.19 -5.55
C TRP A 25 0.47 9.20 -4.84
N MET A 26 0.23 7.89 -4.91
CA MET A 26 1.16 6.89 -4.38
C MET A 26 2.46 6.83 -5.17
N VAL A 27 2.38 6.81 -6.52
CA VAL A 27 3.58 6.83 -7.38
C VAL A 27 4.34 8.14 -7.20
N GLY A 28 3.64 9.27 -7.21
CA GLY A 28 4.24 10.58 -7.02
C GLY A 28 4.99 10.71 -5.71
N THR A 29 4.36 10.29 -4.60
CA THR A 29 4.98 10.29 -3.27
C THR A 29 6.20 9.37 -3.21
N ALA A 30 6.12 8.17 -3.79
CA ALA A 30 7.25 7.24 -3.85
C ALA A 30 8.45 7.83 -4.60
N LEU A 31 8.22 8.45 -5.75
CA LEU A 31 9.28 9.06 -6.55
C LEU A 31 9.97 10.21 -5.81
N VAL A 32 9.21 11.15 -5.23
CA VAL A 32 9.81 12.29 -4.50
C VAL A 32 10.39 11.90 -3.14
N SER A 33 10.11 10.69 -2.65
CA SER A 33 10.75 10.14 -1.45
C SER A 33 12.04 9.40 -1.76
N GLY A 34 12.12 8.73 -2.92
CA GLY A 34 13.27 7.92 -3.33
C GLY A 34 14.30 8.64 -4.20
N LEU A 35 13.89 9.69 -4.93
CA LEU A 35 14.75 10.41 -5.87
C LEU A 35 15.07 11.82 -5.38
N ARG A 36 16.31 12.24 -5.61
CA ARG A 36 16.75 13.61 -5.29
C ARG A 36 16.40 14.56 -6.46
N PRO A 37 16.23 15.88 -6.21
CA PRO A 37 15.85 16.85 -7.25
C PRO A 37 16.80 16.92 -8.45
N HIS A 38 18.09 16.58 -8.28
CA HIS A 38 19.05 16.52 -9.39
C HIS A 38 18.94 15.24 -10.22
N GLN A 39 18.21 14.23 -9.75
CA GLN A 39 17.96 12.97 -10.47
C GLN A 39 16.65 13.04 -11.26
N ALA A 40 15.58 13.59 -10.67
CA ALA A 40 14.28 13.69 -11.33
C ALA A 40 13.46 14.91 -10.87
N ARG A 41 12.65 15.43 -11.79
CA ARG A 41 11.57 16.39 -11.53
C ARG A 41 10.24 15.68 -11.75
N VAL A 42 9.41 15.64 -10.72
CA VAL A 42 8.13 14.93 -10.77
C VAL A 42 6.99 15.93 -10.87
N ARG A 43 6.13 15.74 -11.86
CA ARG A 43 4.89 16.51 -12.08
C ARG A 43 3.70 15.55 -12.12
N LEU A 44 2.59 15.93 -11.50
CA LEU A 44 1.33 15.20 -11.57
C LEU A 44 0.26 16.09 -12.20
N VAL A 45 -0.41 15.57 -13.22
CA VAL A 45 -1.54 16.22 -13.89
C VAL A 45 -2.82 15.48 -13.50
N GLU A 46 -3.77 16.18 -12.90
CA GLU A 46 -5.09 15.62 -12.56
C GLU A 46 -6.22 16.61 -12.89
N SER A 47 -7.43 16.08 -13.10
CA SER A 47 -8.63 16.87 -13.32
C SER A 47 -9.59 16.75 -12.13
N ASP A 48 -10.06 17.88 -11.62
CA ASP A 48 -11.10 17.89 -10.58
C ASP A 48 -12.48 17.45 -11.13
N GLU A 49 -12.65 17.37 -12.47
CA GLU A 49 -13.88 16.88 -13.12
C GLU A 49 -14.01 15.35 -13.02
N ILE A 50 -12.91 14.65 -12.75
CA ILE A 50 -12.86 13.19 -12.62
C ILE A 50 -12.67 12.87 -11.14
N ALA A 51 -13.74 12.97 -10.37
CA ALA A 51 -13.72 12.56 -8.97
C ALA A 51 -13.54 11.04 -8.87
N THR A 52 -12.63 10.61 -7.99
CA THR A 52 -12.68 9.23 -7.51
C THR A 52 -13.89 9.10 -6.59
N VAL A 53 -14.71 8.07 -6.81
CA VAL A 53 -15.74 7.72 -5.83
C VAL A 53 -15.01 7.22 -4.59
N GLY A 54 -15.25 7.86 -3.44
CA GLY A 54 -14.70 7.43 -2.16
C GLY A 54 -15.26 6.06 -1.81
N VAL A 55 -14.47 5.03 -2.05
CA VAL A 55 -14.74 3.66 -1.58
C VAL A 55 -13.86 3.47 -0.36
N GLY A 56 -14.46 3.02 0.76
CA GLY A 56 -13.66 2.54 1.88
C GLY A 56 -12.77 1.40 1.39
N GLU A 57 -11.45 1.58 1.47
CA GLU A 57 -10.49 0.64 0.89
C GLU A 57 -9.87 -0.19 2.01
N ALA A 58 -9.95 -1.51 1.83
CA ALA A 58 -9.26 -2.46 2.70
C ALA A 58 -7.91 -2.80 2.08
N THR A 59 -6.85 -2.68 2.86
CA THR A 59 -5.48 -2.94 2.39
C THR A 59 -4.95 -4.31 2.85
N ILE A 60 -3.69 -4.58 2.53
CA ILE A 60 -2.91 -5.74 3.01
C ILE A 60 -1.62 -5.25 3.67
N PRO A 61 -0.90 -6.07 4.46
CA PRO A 61 0.25 -5.63 5.24
C PRO A 61 1.36 -4.91 4.46
N ALA A 62 1.51 -5.17 3.16
CA ALA A 62 2.45 -4.46 2.29
C ALA A 62 2.25 -2.94 2.27
N MET A 63 1.06 -2.43 2.61
CA MET A 63 0.83 -0.99 2.77
C MET A 63 1.68 -0.39 3.90
N ARG A 64 2.00 -1.15 4.96
CA ARG A 64 2.90 -0.71 6.03
C ARG A 64 4.32 -0.47 5.50
N ASP A 65 4.79 -1.35 4.61
CA ASP A 65 6.10 -1.23 3.99
C ASP A 65 6.18 -0.03 3.06
N TYR A 66 5.12 0.19 2.27
CA TYR A 66 4.98 1.39 1.46
C TYR A 66 5.05 2.66 2.33
N ASN A 67 4.22 2.77 3.37
CA ASN A 67 4.17 3.94 4.24
C ASN A 67 5.52 4.23 4.90
N ARG A 68 6.20 3.19 5.37
CA ARG A 68 7.55 3.30 5.92
C ARG A 68 8.56 3.77 4.87
N PHE A 69 8.53 3.21 3.67
CA PHE A 69 9.41 3.62 2.57
C PHE A 69 9.23 5.10 2.23
N VAL A 70 8.00 5.59 2.16
CA VAL A 70 7.71 7.00 1.89
C VAL A 70 7.72 7.87 3.15
N GLY A 71 8.16 7.37 4.30
CA GLY A 71 8.27 8.14 5.54
C GLY A 71 6.95 8.80 5.97
N ILE A 72 5.84 8.08 5.85
CA ILE A 72 4.53 8.46 6.39
C ILE A 72 4.48 8.09 7.87
N ASP A 73 4.01 9.02 8.69
CA ASP A 73 3.66 8.75 10.08
C ASP A 73 2.32 7.99 10.13
N GLU A 74 2.33 6.79 10.70
CA GLU A 74 1.14 5.92 10.75
C GLU A 74 -0.01 6.56 11.54
N VAL A 75 0.28 7.24 12.65
CA VAL A 75 -0.73 7.85 13.51
C VAL A 75 -1.37 9.06 12.83
N GLU A 76 -0.56 9.91 12.17
CA GLU A 76 -1.07 11.02 11.37
C GLU A 76 -1.93 10.51 10.21
N MET A 77 -1.42 9.53 9.44
CA MET A 77 -2.15 8.94 8.31
C MET A 77 -3.49 8.36 8.74
N MET A 78 -3.53 7.59 9.82
CA MET A 78 -4.78 7.01 10.34
C MET A 78 -5.78 8.10 10.73
N ARG A 79 -5.33 9.19 11.36
CA ARG A 79 -6.19 10.32 11.74
C ARG A 79 -6.75 11.06 10.51
N GLU A 80 -5.90 11.32 9.52
CA GLU A 80 -6.26 12.08 8.32
C GLU A 80 -7.16 11.29 7.35
N THR A 81 -7.23 9.96 7.51
CA THR A 81 -7.91 9.07 6.56
C THR A 81 -9.09 8.29 7.14
N ASN A 82 -9.51 8.62 8.36
CA ASN A 82 -10.51 7.84 9.12
C ASN A 82 -10.12 6.36 9.19
N GLY A 83 -8.82 6.09 9.38
CA GLY A 83 -8.25 4.77 9.33
C GLY A 83 -8.61 3.90 10.54
N THR A 84 -8.83 2.61 10.30
CA THR A 84 -8.89 1.57 11.34
C THR A 84 -7.95 0.42 11.01
N PHE A 85 -7.58 -0.37 12.01
CA PHE A 85 -6.72 -1.53 11.81
C PHE A 85 -7.48 -2.70 11.18
N LYS A 86 -6.77 -3.51 10.39
CA LYS A 86 -7.27 -4.71 9.75
C LYS A 86 -6.38 -5.90 10.10
N LEU A 87 -6.96 -6.95 10.66
CA LEU A 87 -6.24 -8.16 11.08
C LEU A 87 -6.43 -9.36 10.14
N GLY A 88 -7.35 -9.26 9.19
CA GLY A 88 -7.68 -10.33 8.26
C GLY A 88 -8.94 -10.02 7.46
N ILE A 89 -9.55 -11.05 6.90
CA ILE A 89 -10.84 -11.00 6.21
C ILE A 89 -11.69 -12.18 6.71
N GLU A 90 -12.91 -11.91 7.17
CA GLU A 90 -13.90 -12.95 7.42
C GLU A 90 -14.69 -13.24 6.13
N PHE A 91 -14.82 -14.52 5.79
CA PHE A 91 -15.57 -15.01 4.65
C PHE A 91 -16.81 -15.76 5.15
N LEU A 92 -17.99 -15.21 4.85
CA LEU A 92 -19.28 -15.80 5.21
C LEU A 92 -19.91 -16.51 4.01
N ASP A 93 -20.47 -17.70 4.24
CA ASP A 93 -21.22 -18.50 3.25
C ASP A 93 -20.43 -18.96 2.01
N TRP A 94 -19.10 -18.85 2.00
CA TRP A 94 -18.27 -19.22 0.86
C TRP A 94 -18.12 -20.75 0.66
N GLY A 95 -18.02 -21.51 1.75
CA GLY A 95 -17.93 -22.98 1.68
C GLY A 95 -19.31 -23.62 1.54
N PHE A 96 -20.21 -23.26 2.45
CA PHE A 96 -21.63 -23.61 2.44
C PHE A 96 -22.43 -22.57 3.25
N LYS A 97 -23.75 -22.51 3.04
CA LYS A 97 -24.61 -21.59 3.78
C LYS A 97 -24.56 -21.86 5.29
N GLY A 98 -24.29 -20.85 6.08
CA GLY A 98 -24.06 -20.91 7.52
C GLY A 98 -22.60 -21.15 7.92
N SER A 99 -21.66 -21.21 6.97
CA SER A 99 -20.22 -21.30 7.28
C SER A 99 -19.58 -19.93 7.40
N SER A 100 -18.57 -19.83 8.26
CA SER A 100 -17.63 -18.71 8.28
C SER A 100 -16.20 -19.22 8.44
N TYR A 101 -15.23 -18.48 7.89
CA TYR A 101 -13.82 -18.65 8.22
C TYR A 101 -13.05 -17.33 8.04
N HIS A 102 -11.92 -17.20 8.71
CA HIS A 102 -11.02 -16.06 8.66
C HIS A 102 -9.79 -16.40 7.82
N HIS A 103 -9.41 -15.45 6.96
CA HIS A 103 -8.07 -15.37 6.38
C HIS A 103 -7.28 -14.31 7.16
N PRO A 104 -6.51 -14.71 8.19
CA PRO A 104 -5.77 -13.78 9.02
C PRO A 104 -4.52 -13.26 8.31
N PHE A 105 -4.08 -12.07 8.71
CA PHE A 105 -2.72 -11.61 8.47
C PHE A 105 -1.81 -12.17 9.56
N GLY A 106 -1.59 -13.48 9.55
CA GLY A 106 -0.79 -14.17 10.55
C GLY A 106 -0.75 -15.67 10.29
N VAL A 107 -0.22 -16.41 11.24
CA VAL A 107 -0.10 -17.87 11.13
C VAL A 107 -1.15 -18.60 11.98
N HIS A 108 -1.25 -19.91 11.74
CA HIS A 108 -1.94 -20.85 12.61
C HIS A 108 -0.88 -21.74 13.27
N GLY A 109 -0.77 -21.66 14.59
CA GLY A 109 0.21 -22.38 15.40
C GLY A 109 1.65 -22.16 14.94
N ALA A 110 2.52 -23.13 15.27
CA ALA A 110 3.93 -23.12 14.91
C ALA A 110 4.34 -24.47 14.29
N ALA A 111 5.43 -24.48 13.52
CA ALA A 111 6.00 -25.72 13.01
C ALA A 111 6.53 -26.60 14.17
N ILE A 112 6.28 -27.90 14.09
CA ILE A 112 6.71 -28.88 15.11
C ILE A 112 7.49 -29.98 14.40
N GLY A 113 8.76 -30.17 14.78
CA GLY A 113 9.65 -31.15 14.16
C GLY A 113 9.88 -30.92 12.67
N GLY A 114 9.88 -29.66 12.22
CA GLY A 114 10.06 -29.27 10.81
C GLY A 114 8.80 -29.37 9.94
N ALA A 115 7.72 -30.00 10.42
CA ALA A 115 6.44 -30.04 9.73
C ALA A 115 5.57 -28.83 10.10
N GLY A 116 4.90 -28.24 9.10
CA GLY A 116 3.94 -27.17 9.31
C GLY A 116 2.79 -27.58 10.24
N PHE A 117 2.27 -26.62 11.02
CA PHE A 117 1.26 -26.85 12.05
C PHE A 117 0.02 -27.62 11.54
N HIS A 118 -0.44 -27.29 10.34
CA HIS A 118 -1.62 -27.92 9.72
C HIS A 118 -1.51 -29.44 9.57
N HIS A 119 -0.30 -30.02 9.44
CA HIS A 119 -0.13 -31.48 9.43
C HIS A 119 -0.45 -32.11 10.78
N HIS A 120 -0.02 -31.46 11.87
CA HIS A 120 -0.29 -31.92 13.24
C HIS A 120 -1.76 -31.74 13.60
N TRP A 121 -2.35 -30.61 13.22
CA TRP A 121 -3.79 -30.36 13.35
C TRP A 121 -4.62 -31.40 12.60
N ASN A 122 -4.30 -31.69 11.33
CA ASN A 122 -4.96 -32.74 10.56
C ASN A 122 -4.85 -34.12 11.21
N ARG A 123 -3.66 -34.48 11.73
CA ARG A 123 -3.46 -35.73 12.45
C ARG A 123 -4.32 -35.80 13.72
N ALA A 124 -4.41 -34.71 14.48
CA ALA A 124 -5.26 -34.65 15.67
C ALA A 124 -6.75 -34.79 15.30
N ARG A 125 -7.19 -34.12 14.23
CA ARG A 125 -8.56 -34.25 13.71
C ARG A 125 -8.89 -35.67 13.28
N LEU A 126 -7.98 -36.36 12.59
CA LEU A 126 -8.14 -37.77 12.21
C LEU A 126 -8.14 -38.72 13.42
N ALA A 127 -7.51 -38.33 14.53
CA ALA A 127 -7.54 -39.07 15.78
C ALA A 127 -8.82 -38.78 16.63
N GLY A 128 -9.76 -37.99 16.10
CA GLY A 128 -11.03 -37.69 16.75
C GLY A 128 -11.04 -36.43 17.63
N HIS A 129 -10.00 -35.60 17.57
CA HIS A 129 -10.01 -34.29 18.24
C HIS A 129 -10.79 -33.26 17.40
N ASP A 130 -11.84 -32.68 17.97
CA ASP A 130 -12.64 -31.64 17.33
C ASP A 130 -12.13 -30.25 17.72
N LEU A 131 -11.03 -29.83 17.08
CA LEU A 131 -10.41 -28.52 17.28
C LEU A 131 -10.50 -27.71 15.99
N ASP A 132 -11.07 -26.52 16.06
CA ASP A 132 -11.05 -25.57 14.95
C ASP A 132 -9.63 -25.00 14.80
N ILE A 133 -9.12 -24.96 13.57
CA ILE A 133 -7.77 -24.46 13.29
C ILE A 133 -7.66 -22.97 13.67
N GLU A 134 -8.75 -22.21 13.60
CA GLU A 134 -8.79 -20.79 13.95
C GLU A 134 -8.46 -20.51 15.42
N GLN A 135 -8.65 -21.50 16.31
CA GLN A 135 -8.25 -21.41 17.72
C GLN A 135 -6.74 -21.27 17.91
N PHE A 136 -5.96 -21.54 16.85
CA PHE A 136 -4.49 -21.47 16.88
C PHE A 136 -3.95 -20.22 16.18
N SER A 137 -4.77 -19.22 15.89
CA SER A 137 -4.31 -17.95 15.31
C SER A 137 -4.58 -16.78 16.24
N TYR A 138 -3.50 -16.07 16.63
CA TYR A 138 -3.61 -14.86 17.44
C TYR A 138 -4.45 -13.79 16.75
N ALA A 139 -4.21 -13.57 15.44
CA ALA A 139 -4.93 -12.59 14.64
C ALA A 139 -6.45 -12.88 14.57
N VAL A 140 -6.83 -14.15 14.47
CA VAL A 140 -8.26 -14.53 14.43
C VAL A 140 -8.91 -14.31 15.79
N ALA A 141 -8.24 -14.69 16.88
CA ALA A 141 -8.73 -14.43 18.23
C ALA A 141 -8.92 -12.92 18.48
N ALA A 142 -7.91 -12.11 18.15
CA ALA A 142 -7.99 -10.65 18.28
C ALA A 142 -9.09 -10.04 17.41
N ALA A 143 -9.26 -10.51 16.17
CA ALA A 143 -10.31 -10.04 15.27
C ALA A 143 -11.72 -10.35 15.80
N ARG A 144 -11.95 -11.57 16.30
CA ARG A 144 -13.25 -11.98 16.87
C ARG A 144 -13.62 -11.22 18.14
N ASP A 145 -12.62 -10.79 18.91
CA ASP A 145 -12.80 -10.03 20.15
C ASP A 145 -12.81 -8.50 19.94
N ASP A 146 -12.75 -8.01 18.69
CA ASP A 146 -12.61 -6.59 18.34
C ASP A 146 -11.43 -5.91 19.06
N ARG A 147 -10.31 -6.63 19.18
CA ARG A 147 -9.10 -6.16 19.87
C ARG A 147 -7.97 -5.89 18.91
N PHE A 148 -7.14 -4.91 19.28
CA PHE A 148 -5.91 -4.61 18.58
C PHE A 148 -4.83 -4.21 19.58
N GLU A 149 -3.64 -4.75 19.35
CA GLU A 149 -2.39 -4.20 19.86
C GLU A 149 -1.37 -4.12 18.70
N PHE A 150 -0.20 -3.56 18.94
CA PHE A 150 0.87 -3.64 17.96
C PHE A 150 1.59 -4.99 18.10
N PRO A 151 1.95 -5.66 16.97
CA PRO A 151 2.67 -6.93 17.04
C PRO A 151 3.94 -6.81 17.86
N ASN A 152 4.17 -7.80 18.72
CA ASN A 152 5.34 -7.83 19.58
C ASN A 152 6.62 -7.99 18.75
N PRO A 153 7.67 -7.19 18.99
CA PRO A 153 8.96 -7.39 18.32
C PRO A 153 9.69 -8.66 18.77
N ASP A 154 9.34 -9.24 19.92
CA ASP A 154 9.93 -10.48 20.42
C ASP A 154 9.28 -11.71 19.77
N PRO A 155 10.00 -12.48 18.92
CA PRO A 155 9.43 -13.59 18.16
C PRO A 155 8.99 -14.78 19.02
N ASP A 156 9.40 -14.84 20.29
CA ASP A 156 9.00 -15.90 21.22
C ASP A 156 7.59 -15.64 21.82
N LYS A 157 7.01 -14.47 21.56
CA LYS A 157 5.67 -14.08 22.06
C LYS A 157 4.57 -14.42 21.06
N ILE A 158 3.40 -14.83 21.55
CA ILE A 158 2.27 -15.23 20.69
C ILE A 158 1.72 -14.06 19.88
N ASP A 159 1.71 -12.86 20.46
CA ASP A 159 1.37 -11.57 19.86
C ASP A 159 2.43 -11.06 18.87
N SER A 160 3.53 -11.80 18.62
CA SER A 160 4.42 -11.55 17.47
C SER A 160 3.99 -12.26 16.19
N THR A 161 3.06 -13.22 16.29
CA THR A 161 2.74 -14.18 15.20
C THR A 161 1.77 -13.64 14.13
N TYR A 162 1.52 -12.33 14.15
CA TYR A 162 0.62 -11.67 13.21
C TYR A 162 1.19 -10.34 12.70
N SER A 163 0.55 -9.85 11.65
CA SER A 163 0.70 -8.53 11.09
C SER A 163 -0.68 -7.89 10.94
N TYR A 164 -0.71 -6.64 10.51
CA TYR A 164 -1.94 -5.91 10.30
C TYR A 164 -1.85 -5.05 9.05
N ALA A 165 -2.99 -4.52 8.65
CA ALA A 165 -3.12 -3.52 7.61
C ALA A 165 -4.17 -2.49 8.05
N TYR A 166 -4.74 -1.77 7.09
CA TYR A 166 -5.66 -0.68 7.35
C TYR A 166 -6.95 -0.82 6.54
N HIS A 167 -8.05 -0.36 7.11
CA HIS A 167 -9.19 0.17 6.37
C HIS A 167 -9.09 1.70 6.42
N PHE A 168 -9.26 2.39 5.30
CA PHE A 168 -9.29 3.86 5.29
C PHE A 168 -10.14 4.40 4.14
N ASP A 169 -10.43 5.69 4.18
CA ASP A 169 -11.01 6.40 3.04
C ASP A 169 -9.93 6.69 1.98
N ALA A 170 -10.05 6.07 0.81
CA ALA A 170 -9.08 6.19 -0.27
C ALA A 170 -8.93 7.63 -0.81
N SER A 171 -10.02 8.41 -0.80
CA SER A 171 -10.00 9.80 -1.23
C SER A 171 -9.28 10.68 -0.22
N LEU A 172 -9.45 10.42 1.07
CA LEU A 172 -8.67 11.09 2.13
C LEU A 172 -7.19 10.68 2.07
N TYR A 173 -6.89 9.41 1.82
CA TYR A 173 -5.51 8.95 1.67
C TYR A 173 -4.80 9.61 0.49
N ALA A 174 -5.47 9.72 -0.67
CA ALA A 174 -4.93 10.46 -1.81
C ALA A 174 -4.67 11.95 -1.49
N LYS A 175 -5.56 12.61 -0.74
CA LYS A 175 -5.36 14.00 -0.28
C LYS A 175 -4.21 14.12 0.72
N TYR A 176 -4.06 13.17 1.63
CA TYR A 176 -2.95 13.12 2.57
C TYR A 176 -1.62 12.95 1.83
N LEU A 177 -1.53 12.00 0.89
CA LEU A 177 -0.35 11.81 0.04
C LEU A 177 -0.04 13.03 -0.79
N ARG A 178 -1.06 13.74 -1.30
CA ARG A 178 -0.86 15.02 -1.98
C ARG A 178 -0.13 16.04 -1.11
N LYS A 179 -0.59 16.25 0.13
CA LYS A 179 0.07 17.15 1.10
C LYS A 179 1.54 16.76 1.29
N VAL A 180 1.80 15.46 1.47
CA VAL A 180 3.16 14.92 1.66
C VAL A 180 4.03 15.16 0.42
N ALA A 181 3.55 14.81 -0.77
CA ALA A 181 4.31 14.88 -2.01
C ALA A 181 4.58 16.33 -2.46
N GLU A 182 3.58 17.22 -2.37
CA GLU A 182 3.76 18.65 -2.68
C GLU A 182 4.79 19.28 -1.73
N GLY A 183 4.75 18.94 -0.44
CA GLY A 183 5.76 19.37 0.55
C GLY A 183 7.19 18.88 0.26
N ARG A 184 7.34 17.85 -0.58
CA ARG A 184 8.62 17.28 -1.02
C ARG A 184 9.01 17.70 -2.44
N GLY A 185 8.28 18.65 -3.02
CA GLY A 185 8.63 19.26 -4.31
C GLY A 185 7.96 18.63 -5.52
N LEU A 186 7.00 17.71 -5.36
CA LEU A 186 6.14 17.28 -6.47
C LEU A 186 5.33 18.48 -6.95
N LYS A 187 5.33 18.73 -8.27
CA LYS A 187 4.51 19.79 -8.86
C LYS A 187 3.16 19.25 -9.31
N ARG A 188 2.08 19.76 -8.71
CA ARG A 188 0.72 19.49 -9.18
C ARG A 188 0.32 20.44 -10.30
N THR A 189 -0.36 19.92 -11.30
CA THR A 189 -1.08 20.72 -12.29
C THR A 189 -2.49 20.22 -12.41
N LYS A 190 -3.43 21.14 -12.22
CA LYS A 190 -4.83 20.87 -12.52
C LYS A 190 -5.06 21.10 -14.01
N GLY A 191 -5.56 20.09 -14.72
CA GLY A 191 -5.85 20.20 -16.13
C GLY A 191 -6.38 18.90 -16.73
N LYS A 192 -7.13 19.03 -17.82
CA LYS A 192 -7.56 17.91 -18.64
C LYS A 192 -6.58 17.76 -19.80
N VAL A 193 -6.01 16.57 -19.96
CA VAL A 193 -5.21 16.24 -21.15
C VAL A 193 -6.16 16.12 -22.34
N VAL A 194 -5.85 16.85 -23.41
CA VAL A 194 -6.65 16.87 -24.66
C VAL A 194 -5.90 16.28 -25.85
N ASP A 195 -4.57 16.20 -25.79
CA ASP A 195 -3.75 15.60 -26.85
C ASP A 195 -2.47 14.98 -26.27
N VAL A 196 -1.91 13.99 -26.97
CA VAL A 196 -0.65 13.34 -26.62
C VAL A 196 0.23 13.27 -27.87
N SER A 197 1.34 13.99 -27.84
CA SER A 197 2.33 13.99 -28.92
C SER A 197 3.32 12.85 -28.75
N ARG A 198 3.75 12.28 -29.87
CA ARG A 198 4.74 11.21 -29.92
C ARG A 198 5.94 11.64 -30.74
N ASP A 199 7.11 11.18 -30.33
CA ASP A 199 8.32 11.35 -31.12
C ASP A 199 8.18 10.57 -32.44
N PRO A 200 8.43 11.21 -33.60
CA PRO A 200 8.17 10.59 -34.90
C PRO A 200 9.15 9.47 -35.26
N LEU A 201 10.28 9.35 -34.56
CA LEU A 201 11.30 8.34 -34.84
C LEU A 201 11.15 7.09 -33.96
N SER A 202 11.00 7.27 -32.65
CA SER A 202 10.88 6.21 -31.65
C SER A 202 9.44 5.76 -31.43
N GLY A 203 8.46 6.66 -31.60
CA GLY A 203 7.06 6.45 -31.22
C GLY A 203 6.77 6.65 -29.73
N ASP A 204 7.77 7.04 -28.92
CA ASP A 204 7.61 7.31 -27.50
C ASP A 204 6.77 8.58 -27.27
N VAL A 205 6.18 8.68 -26.07
CA VAL A 205 5.45 9.90 -25.68
C VAL A 205 6.45 11.05 -25.50
N ALA A 206 6.25 12.13 -26.28
CA ALA A 206 7.07 13.32 -26.22
C ALA A 206 6.48 14.39 -25.28
N SER A 207 5.16 14.60 -25.35
CA SER A 207 4.45 15.56 -24.50
C SER A 207 2.96 15.25 -24.39
N ILE A 208 2.31 15.91 -23.43
CA ILE A 208 0.86 15.99 -23.32
C ILE A 208 0.45 17.46 -23.45
N THR A 209 -0.69 17.72 -24.09
CA THR A 209 -1.27 19.06 -24.18
C THR A 209 -2.50 19.12 -23.29
N LEU A 210 -2.55 20.13 -22.43
CA LEU A 210 -3.69 20.41 -21.57
C LEU A 210 -4.73 21.26 -22.30
N ALA A 211 -5.99 21.21 -21.84
CA ALA A 211 -7.07 22.04 -22.39
C ALA A 211 -6.79 23.56 -22.32
N SER A 212 -5.88 23.99 -21.43
CA SER A 212 -5.40 25.37 -21.34
C SER A 212 -4.46 25.77 -22.50
N GLY A 213 -3.97 24.80 -23.29
CA GLY A 213 -2.92 25.00 -24.29
C GLY A 213 -1.50 24.90 -23.73
N GLU A 214 -1.34 24.51 -22.46
CA GLU A 214 -0.03 24.15 -21.89
C GLU A 214 0.42 22.78 -22.39
#